data_AF-A0A813FJ13-F1
#
_entry.id   AF-A0A813FJ13-F1
#
_cell.length_a   1.000
_cell.length_b   1.000
_cell.length_c   1.000
_cell.angle_alpha   90.00
_cell.angle_beta   90.00
_cell.angle_gamma   90.00
#
_symmetry.space_group_name_H-M   'P 1'
#
loop_
_entity.id
_entity.type
_entity.pdbx_description
1 polymer ?
#
loop_
_entity_poly.entity_id
_entity_poly.type
_entity_poly.pdbx_seq_one_letter_code
_entity_poly.pdbx_strand_id
1 'polypeptide(L)'
;MGGGGALAKGFQTSLLTKCIGQKLAAATSMGRLNLTFFLTTMVCLVTEVTSNTATANVMLPILAAVSLEVLMHPLALLLPATVACSFAFMLPVATPPNLIVFGTGRFNMEDFLKAGIILNILASVLGSLVIYFMAGAVFGVDDAFPKWACQDKTCRWVTYPGSINGVQVASQACALTKAKGLCRLVDGSILNYTSLSAR
;
A
#
# COMPACT_ATOMS: atom_id res chain seq x y z
N MET A 1 2.34 -19.96 -3.37
CA MET A 1 1.65 -18.81 -2.73
C MET A 1 1.59 -18.86 -1.20
N GLY A 2 2.22 -19.83 -0.50
CA GLY A 2 2.29 -19.82 0.98
C GLY A 2 3.35 -18.88 1.58
N GLY A 3 4.41 -18.56 0.83
CA GLY A 3 5.52 -17.72 1.31
C GLY A 3 5.11 -16.28 1.64
N GLY A 4 4.22 -15.66 0.85
CA GLY A 4 3.76 -14.29 1.09
C GLY A 4 2.95 -14.14 2.40
N GLY A 5 2.10 -15.12 2.72
CA GLY A 5 1.36 -15.14 3.99
C GLY A 5 2.26 -15.38 5.21
N ALA A 6 3.29 -16.23 5.06
CA ALA A 6 4.30 -16.45 6.10
C ALA A 6 5.18 -15.20 6.32
N LEU A 7 5.59 -14.53 5.23
CA LEU A 7 6.34 -13.27 5.29
C LEU A 7 5.51 -12.15 5.90
N ALA A 8 4.23 -12.00 5.51
CA ALA A 8 3.32 -11.03 6.11
C ALA A 8 3.20 -11.22 7.63
N LYS A 9 3.09 -12.49 8.07
CA LYS A 9 3.04 -12.84 9.49
C LYS A 9 4.39 -12.58 10.18
N GLY A 10 5.50 -12.87 9.49
CA GLY A 10 6.87 -12.53 9.92
C GLY A 10 7.06 -11.02 10.13
N PHE A 11 6.53 -10.19 9.23
CA PHE A 11 6.58 -8.74 9.36
C PHE A 11 5.72 -8.23 10.51
N GLN A 12 4.52 -8.79 10.72
CA GLN A 12 3.70 -8.52 11.90
C GLN A 12 4.43 -8.86 13.20
N THR A 13 5.16 -9.98 13.25
CA THR A 13 5.96 -10.37 14.43
C THR A 13 7.23 -9.53 14.60
N SER A 14 7.85 -9.07 13.51
CA SER A 14 9.08 -8.28 13.53
C SER A 14 8.89 -6.82 13.96
N LEU A 15 7.65 -6.39 14.21
CA LEU A 15 7.26 -4.99 14.47
C LEU A 15 7.58 -4.01 13.33
N LEU A 16 8.10 -4.50 12.19
CA LEU A 16 8.39 -3.67 11.03
C LEU A 16 7.12 -3.05 10.44
N THR A 17 6.00 -3.77 10.45
CA THR A 17 4.69 -3.24 10.03
C THR A 17 4.29 -2.02 10.88
N LYS A 18 4.59 -2.01 12.18
CA LYS A 18 4.32 -0.84 13.04
C LYS A 18 5.25 0.33 12.75
N CYS A 19 6.54 0.07 12.51
CA CYS A 19 7.50 1.12 12.18
C CYS A 19 7.20 1.77 10.82
N ILE A 20 6.96 0.93 9.80
CA ILE A 20 6.50 1.38 8.47
C ILE A 20 5.15 2.06 8.61
N GLY A 21 4.21 1.49 9.36
CA GLY A 21 2.89 2.07 9.63
C GLY A 21 2.96 3.43 10.33
N GLN A 22 3.91 3.66 11.24
CA GLN A 22 4.15 4.98 11.86
C GLN A 22 4.76 5.98 10.88
N LYS A 23 5.70 5.56 10.04
CA LYS A 23 6.28 6.41 8.99
C LYS A 23 5.25 6.73 7.90
N LEU A 24 4.41 5.76 7.54
CA LEU A 24 3.28 5.94 6.63
C LEU A 24 2.20 6.80 7.27
N ALA A 25 1.90 6.65 8.56
CA ALA A 25 0.95 7.51 9.27
C ALA A 25 1.42 8.98 9.32
N ALA A 26 2.74 9.20 9.45
CA ALA A 26 3.34 10.52 9.30
C ALA A 26 3.32 11.02 7.84
N ALA A 27 3.23 10.13 6.86
CA ALA A 27 3.07 10.48 5.45
C ALA A 27 1.59 10.63 5.05
N THR A 28 0.63 10.04 5.77
CA THR A 28 -0.82 10.20 5.53
C THR A 28 -1.34 11.54 6.01
N SER A 29 -0.61 12.23 6.89
CA SER A 29 -0.86 13.65 7.17
C SER A 29 -0.39 14.56 6.04
N MET A 30 0.49 14.06 5.17
CA MET A 30 0.83 14.71 3.90
C MET A 30 -0.24 14.30 2.89
N GLY A 31 -0.77 15.25 2.11
CA GLY A 31 -1.90 15.00 1.22
C GLY A 31 -1.73 13.75 0.33
N ARG A 32 -2.86 13.12 -0.05
CA ARG A 32 -2.91 11.84 -0.78
C ARG A 32 -1.90 11.71 -1.93
N LEU A 33 -1.69 12.78 -2.71
CA LEU A 33 -0.74 12.81 -3.82
C LEU A 33 0.71 12.50 -3.36
N ASN A 34 1.13 13.10 -2.25
CA ASN A 34 2.49 12.92 -1.72
C ASN A 34 2.69 11.49 -1.20
N LEU A 35 1.66 10.92 -0.57
CA LEU A 35 1.66 9.53 -0.13
C LEU A 35 1.82 8.57 -1.31
N THR A 36 1.04 8.77 -2.38
CA THR A 36 1.12 7.98 -3.62
C THR A 36 2.53 8.07 -4.22
N PHE A 37 3.08 9.28 -4.36
CA PHE A 37 4.41 9.50 -4.93
C PHE A 37 5.53 8.86 -4.10
N PHE A 38 5.49 9.05 -2.78
CA PHE A 38 6.46 8.45 -1.87
C PHE A 38 6.44 6.91 -1.96
N LEU A 39 5.24 6.32 -1.96
CA LEU A 39 5.08 4.87 -2.02
C LEU A 39 5.55 4.31 -3.37
N THR A 40 5.17 4.94 -4.49
CA THR A 40 5.62 4.54 -5.83
C THR A 40 7.14 4.58 -5.94
N THR A 41 7.77 5.66 -5.47
CA THR A 41 9.23 5.81 -5.53
C THR A 41 9.95 4.77 -4.67
N MET A 42 9.45 4.51 -3.45
CA MET A 42 10.04 3.53 -2.55
C MET A 42 9.98 2.12 -3.15
N VAL A 43 8.82 1.72 -3.70
CA VAL A 43 8.66 0.39 -4.30
C VAL A 43 9.46 0.25 -5.60
N CYS A 44 9.55 1.32 -6.41
CA CYS A 44 10.39 1.37 -7.62
C CYS A 44 11.85 1.02 -7.27
N LEU A 45 12.43 1.64 -6.24
CA LEU A 45 13.79 1.36 -5.81
C LEU A 45 13.98 -0.08 -5.29
N VAL A 46 13.02 -0.62 -4.56
CA VAL A 46 13.08 -2.01 -4.06
C VAL A 46 13.03 -3.01 -5.22
N THR A 47 12.25 -2.72 -6.26
CA THR A 47 12.08 -3.61 -7.42
C THR A 47 13.28 -3.60 -8.38
N GLU A 48 14.24 -2.69 -8.22
CA GLU A 48 15.50 -2.74 -8.99
C GLU A 48 16.42 -3.87 -8.51
N VAL A 49 16.40 -4.17 -7.21
CA VAL A 49 17.27 -5.20 -6.60
C VAL A 49 16.56 -6.53 -6.42
N THR A 50 15.25 -6.58 -6.69
CA THR A 50 14.37 -7.73 -6.42
C THR A 50 13.45 -7.95 -7.61
N SER A 51 13.05 -9.20 -7.90
CA SER A 51 12.09 -9.42 -8.99
C SER A 51 10.73 -8.79 -8.69
N ASN A 52 10.10 -8.22 -9.72
CA ASN A 52 8.80 -7.53 -9.63
C ASN A 52 7.73 -8.36 -8.88
N THR A 53 7.65 -9.66 -9.19
CA THR A 53 6.72 -10.59 -8.55
C THR A 53 7.06 -10.85 -7.08
N ALA A 54 8.35 -10.95 -6.73
CA ALA A 54 8.76 -11.10 -5.34
C ALA A 54 8.47 -9.83 -4.53
N THR A 55 8.77 -8.65 -5.09
CA THR A 55 8.45 -7.35 -4.49
C THR A 55 6.95 -7.22 -4.23
N ALA A 56 6.10 -7.52 -5.22
CA ALA A 56 4.65 -7.48 -5.07
C ALA A 56 4.14 -8.45 -3.98
N ASN A 57 4.64 -9.69 -3.97
CA ASN A 57 4.23 -10.69 -2.97
C ASN A 57 4.61 -10.30 -1.53
N VAL A 58 5.65 -9.48 -1.36
CA VAL A 58 6.09 -8.97 -0.06
C VAL A 58 5.32 -7.70 0.31
N MET A 59 5.24 -6.72 -0.60
CA MET A 59 4.75 -5.38 -0.30
C MET A 59 3.22 -5.33 -0.17
N LEU A 60 2.49 -6.02 -1.04
CA LEU A 60 1.02 -5.96 -1.05
C LEU A 60 0.38 -6.41 0.28
N PRO A 61 0.75 -7.54 0.90
CA PRO A 61 0.16 -7.92 2.19
C PRO A 61 0.54 -6.97 3.33
N ILE A 62 1.74 -6.37 3.28
CA ILE A 62 2.16 -5.37 4.28
C ILE A 62 1.28 -4.12 4.15
N LEU A 63 1.12 -3.61 2.93
CA LEU A 63 0.31 -2.41 2.66
C LEU A 63 -1.18 -2.65 2.95
N ALA A 64 -1.69 -3.85 2.68
CA ALA A 64 -3.03 -4.24 3.09
C ALA A 64 -3.20 -4.21 4.63
N ALA A 65 -2.23 -4.73 5.38
CA ALA A 65 -2.26 -4.66 6.85
C ALA A 65 -2.17 -3.21 7.36
N VAL A 66 -1.32 -2.38 6.77
CA VAL A 66 -1.20 -0.96 7.13
C VAL A 66 -2.50 -0.20 6.81
N SER A 67 -3.17 -0.52 5.70
CA SER A 67 -4.45 0.11 5.36
C SER A 67 -5.54 -0.12 6.43
N LEU A 68 -5.53 -1.30 7.07
CA LEU A 68 -6.41 -1.61 8.19
C LEU A 68 -6.01 -0.87 9.46
N GLU A 69 -4.71 -0.70 9.70
CA GLU A 69 -4.24 0.07 10.86
C GLU A 69 -4.63 1.55 10.71
N VAL A 70 -4.45 2.16 9.54
CA VAL A 70 -4.78 3.58 9.32
C VAL A 70 -6.24 3.79 8.93
N LEU A 71 -7.03 2.71 8.76
CA LEU A 71 -8.41 2.73 8.27
C LEU A 71 -8.59 3.54 6.98
N MET A 72 -7.62 3.43 6.08
CA MET A 72 -7.66 4.04 4.75
C MET A 72 -8.08 3.03 3.70
N HIS A 73 -8.72 3.49 2.63
CA HIS A 73 -9.12 2.62 1.54
C HIS A 73 -7.90 1.84 1.01
N PRO A 74 -7.92 0.48 1.02
CA PRO A 74 -6.73 -0.33 0.75
C PRO A 74 -6.16 -0.10 -0.66
N LEU A 75 -7.02 0.14 -1.64
CA LEU A 75 -6.60 0.46 -3.02
C LEU A 75 -5.76 1.75 -3.13
N ALA A 76 -5.87 2.68 -2.16
CA ALA A 76 -5.02 3.88 -2.12
C ALA A 76 -3.52 3.55 -2.03
N LEU A 77 -3.21 2.42 -1.40
CA LEU A 77 -1.85 1.96 -1.13
C LEU A 77 -1.46 0.85 -2.11
N LEU A 78 -2.38 -0.09 -2.38
CA LEU A 78 -2.12 -1.26 -3.22
C LEU A 78 -1.89 -0.87 -4.68
N LEU A 79 -2.74 -0.01 -5.27
CA LEU A 79 -2.61 0.38 -6.68
C LEU A 79 -1.25 1.02 -7.00
N PRO A 80 -0.80 2.07 -6.30
CA PRO A 80 0.51 2.67 -6.57
C PRO A 80 1.66 1.69 -6.38
N ALA A 81 1.58 0.81 -5.37
CA ALA A 81 2.62 -0.19 -5.16
C ALA A 81 2.66 -1.26 -6.27
N THR A 82 1.51 -1.76 -6.73
CA THR A 82 1.45 -2.78 -7.78
C THR A 82 2.03 -2.26 -9.09
N VAL A 83 1.69 -1.03 -9.48
CA VAL A 83 2.23 -0.44 -10.71
C VAL A 83 3.72 -0.13 -10.56
N ALA A 84 4.15 0.39 -9.40
CA ALA A 84 5.55 0.66 -9.12
C ALA A 84 6.44 -0.60 -9.17
N CYS A 85 5.91 -1.77 -8.82
CA CYS A 85 6.63 -3.04 -8.97
C CYS A 85 7.00 -3.33 -10.43
N SER A 86 6.39 -2.66 -11.41
CA SER A 86 6.73 -2.83 -12.84
C SER A 86 7.81 -1.84 -13.32
N PHE A 87 8.19 -0.87 -12.49
CA PHE A 87 9.17 0.17 -12.83
C PHE A 87 10.58 -0.28 -12.41
N ALA A 88 11.14 -1.22 -13.17
CA ALA A 88 12.47 -1.78 -12.95
C ALA A 88 13.34 -1.58 -14.21
N PHE A 89 13.94 -0.40 -14.33
CA PHE A 89 14.66 0.06 -15.53
C PHE A 89 16.17 0.29 -15.30
N MET A 90 16.64 0.33 -14.06
CA MET A 90 18.00 0.75 -13.68
C MET A 90 19.02 -0.38 -13.66
N LEU A 91 18.62 -1.58 -13.26
CA LEU A 91 19.51 -2.73 -13.18
C LEU A 91 19.15 -3.82 -14.21
N PRO A 92 20.14 -4.37 -14.93
CA PRO A 92 19.87 -5.41 -15.94
C PRO A 92 19.41 -6.73 -15.32
N VAL A 93 19.74 -6.99 -14.06
CA VAL A 93 19.34 -8.19 -13.32
C VAL A 93 17.86 -8.15 -12.91
N ALA A 94 17.25 -6.96 -12.87
CA ALA A 94 15.90 -6.77 -12.34
C ALA A 94 14.82 -7.41 -13.23
N THR A 95 15.03 -7.40 -14.56
CA THR A 95 14.05 -7.93 -15.52
C THR A 95 14.70 -8.73 -16.66
N PRO A 96 14.08 -9.83 -17.13
CA PRO A 96 14.62 -10.63 -18.23
C PRO A 96 14.94 -9.85 -19.52
N PRO A 97 14.13 -8.87 -19.97
CA PRO A 97 14.44 -8.08 -21.16
C PRO A 97 15.75 -7.28 -21.03
N ASN A 98 15.97 -6.61 -19.89
CA ASN A 98 17.18 -5.83 -19.66
C ASN A 98 18.41 -6.76 -19.61
N LEU A 99 18.26 -7.94 -19.02
CA LEU A 99 19.30 -8.96 -18.96
C LEU A 99 19.70 -9.48 -20.35
N ILE A 100 18.73 -9.72 -21.23
CA ILE A 100 18.98 -10.17 -22.62
C ILE A 100 19.80 -9.13 -23.38
N VAL A 101 19.45 -7.84 -23.26
CA VAL A 101 20.19 -6.75 -23.93
C VAL A 101 21.59 -6.60 -23.34
N PHE A 102 21.75 -6.69 -22.03
CA PHE A 102 23.06 -6.66 -21.37
C PHE A 102 23.95 -7.83 -21.81
N GLY A 103 23.36 -9.02 -22.00
CA GLY A 103 24.05 -10.22 -22.50
C GLY A 103 24.63 -10.10 -23.92
N THR A 104 24.25 -9.06 -24.69
CA THR A 104 24.85 -8.79 -26.01
C THR A 104 26.29 -8.26 -25.94
N GLY A 105 26.75 -7.82 -24.75
CA GLY A 105 28.07 -7.24 -24.54
C GLY A 105 28.27 -5.84 -25.14
N ARG A 106 27.22 -5.21 -25.68
CA ARG A 106 27.28 -3.89 -26.33
C ARG A 106 27.12 -2.71 -25.38
N PHE A 107 26.70 -2.96 -24.15
CA PHE A 107 26.34 -1.93 -23.17
C PHE A 107 27.00 -2.24 -21.82
N ASN A 108 27.51 -1.20 -21.16
CA ASN A 108 28.06 -1.31 -19.82
C ASN A 108 26.97 -1.13 -18.77
N MET A 109 27.26 -1.54 -17.54
CA MET A 109 26.34 -1.36 -16.41
C MET A 109 25.97 0.13 -16.20
N GLU A 110 26.92 1.05 -16.44
CA GLU A 110 26.68 2.49 -16.34
C GLU A 110 25.64 3.02 -17.33
N ASP A 111 25.55 2.44 -18.53
CA ASP A 111 24.59 2.86 -19.55
C ASP A 111 23.16 2.55 -19.10
N PHE A 112 22.98 1.38 -18.49
CA PHE A 112 21.72 0.98 -17.86
C PHE A 112 21.37 1.87 -16.67
N LEU A 113 22.32 2.19 -15.79
CA LEU A 113 22.05 3.07 -14.64
C LEU A 113 21.61 4.47 -15.10
N LYS A 114 22.33 5.09 -16.06
CA LYS A 114 22.03 6.44 -16.54
C LYS A 114 20.65 6.50 -17.20
N ALA A 115 20.35 5.56 -18.10
CA ALA A 115 19.05 5.50 -18.76
C ALA A 115 17.92 5.16 -17.77
N GLY A 116 18.16 4.21 -16.88
CA GLY A 116 17.16 3.73 -15.94
C GLY A 116 16.80 4.74 -14.85
N ILE A 117 17.74 5.55 -14.35
CA ILE A 117 17.41 6.62 -13.39
C ILE A 117 16.42 7.61 -14.01
N ILE A 118 16.65 8.02 -15.26
CA ILE A 118 15.77 8.96 -15.96
C ILE A 118 14.38 8.33 -16.14
N LEU A 119 14.32 7.07 -16.59
CA LEU A 119 13.07 6.34 -16.76
C LEU A 119 12.33 6.11 -15.44
N ASN A 120 13.02 5.77 -14.35
CA ASN A 120 12.42 5.57 -13.04
C ASN A 120 11.82 6.86 -12.49
N ILE A 121 12.52 7.99 -12.62
CA ILE A 121 11.98 9.30 -12.20
C ILE A 121 10.73 9.64 -13.02
N LEU A 122 10.81 9.51 -14.34
CA LEU A 122 9.68 9.80 -15.23
C LEU A 122 8.48 8.88 -14.94
N ALA A 123 8.72 7.57 -14.80
CA ALA A 123 7.69 6.58 -14.51
C ALA A 123 7.09 6.78 -13.11
N SER A 124 7.90 7.17 -12.13
CA SER A 124 7.39 7.46 -10.78
C SER A 124 6.49 8.69 -10.80
N VAL A 125 6.89 9.79 -11.45
CA VAL A 125 6.07 11.00 -11.54
C VAL A 125 4.79 10.76 -12.33
N LEU A 126 4.90 10.25 -13.56
CA LEU A 126 3.74 10.02 -14.42
C LEU A 126 2.85 8.91 -13.87
N GLY A 127 3.44 7.81 -13.40
CA GLY A 127 2.73 6.69 -12.82
C GLY A 127 1.94 7.09 -11.57
N SER A 128 2.55 7.84 -10.64
CA SER A 128 1.82 8.35 -9.48
C SER A 128 0.68 9.29 -9.86
N LEU A 129 0.88 10.15 -10.87
CA LEU A 129 -0.16 11.07 -11.33
C LEU A 129 -1.34 10.33 -11.96
N VAL A 130 -1.07 9.40 -12.87
CA VAL A 130 -2.10 8.56 -13.51
C VAL A 130 -2.86 7.74 -12.48
N ILE A 131 -2.16 7.10 -11.55
CA ILE A 131 -2.79 6.29 -10.51
C ILE A 131 -3.61 7.16 -9.56
N TYR A 132 -3.14 8.36 -9.21
CA TYR A 132 -3.91 9.28 -8.37
C TYR A 132 -5.27 9.62 -9.01
N PHE A 133 -5.28 9.98 -10.30
CA PHE A 133 -6.52 10.28 -11.02
C PHE A 133 -7.40 9.04 -11.20
N MET A 134 -6.81 7.91 -11.60
CA MET A 134 -7.55 6.68 -11.83
C MET A 134 -8.12 6.08 -10.54
N ALA A 135 -7.36 6.14 -9.43
CA ALA A 135 -7.80 5.67 -8.12
C ALA A 135 -9.03 6.46 -7.63
N GLY A 136 -9.02 7.79 -7.79
CA GLY A 136 -10.19 8.61 -7.48
C GLY A 136 -11.37 8.33 -8.41
N ALA A 137 -11.15 8.40 -9.73
CA ALA A 137 -12.23 8.37 -10.72
C ALA A 137 -12.87 7.00 -10.93
N VAL A 138 -12.08 5.92 -10.89
CA VAL A 138 -12.54 4.56 -11.21
C VAL A 138 -12.86 3.75 -9.96
N PHE A 139 -12.07 3.92 -8.90
CA PHE A 139 -12.12 3.04 -7.72
C PHE A 139 -12.72 3.69 -6.48
N GLY A 140 -13.12 4.97 -6.53
CA GLY A 140 -13.77 5.65 -5.40
C GLY A 140 -12.90 5.64 -4.13
N VAL A 141 -11.57 5.77 -4.28
CA VAL A 141 -10.63 5.57 -3.17
C VAL A 141 -10.76 6.62 -2.05
N ASP A 142 -11.47 7.72 -2.30
CA ASP A 142 -11.82 8.73 -1.30
C ASP A 142 -12.97 8.31 -0.37
N ASP A 143 -13.70 7.25 -0.74
CA ASP A 143 -14.80 6.72 0.04
C ASP A 143 -14.31 6.04 1.33
N ALA A 144 -15.28 5.83 2.24
CA ALA A 144 -15.05 5.12 3.49
C ALA A 144 -14.44 3.73 3.26
N PHE A 145 -13.71 3.25 4.27
CA PHE A 145 -13.09 1.93 4.24
C PHE A 145 -14.12 0.84 3.87
N PRO A 146 -13.89 0.04 2.82
CA PRO A 146 -14.94 -0.78 2.25
C PRO A 146 -15.25 -2.04 3.07
N LYS A 147 -16.49 -2.51 2.99
CA LYS A 147 -16.98 -3.73 3.67
C LYS A 147 -16.16 -4.98 3.33
N TRP A 148 -15.82 -5.16 2.06
CA TRP A 148 -15.10 -6.35 1.58
C TRP A 148 -13.67 -6.46 2.13
N ALA A 149 -13.04 -5.33 2.46
CA ALA A 149 -11.67 -5.31 2.99
C ALA A 149 -11.63 -5.54 4.52
N CYS A 150 -12.77 -5.37 5.19
CA CYS A 150 -12.89 -5.53 6.63
C CYS A 150 -13.14 -7.00 6.97
N GLN A 151 -12.08 -7.71 7.38
CA GLN A 151 -12.18 -9.11 7.78
C GLN A 151 -12.39 -9.24 9.29
N ASP A 152 -13.34 -10.07 9.71
CA ASP A 152 -13.80 -10.26 11.10
C ASP A 152 -12.69 -10.46 12.16
N LYS A 153 -11.50 -10.91 11.76
CA LYS A 153 -10.37 -11.14 12.68
C LYS A 153 -9.62 -9.87 13.05
N THR A 154 -9.64 -8.85 12.21
CA THR A 154 -8.86 -7.60 12.37
C THR A 154 -9.72 -6.36 12.29
N CYS A 155 -10.91 -6.45 11.71
CA CYS A 155 -11.82 -5.34 11.51
C CYS A 155 -13.26 -5.85 11.61
N ARG A 156 -14.15 -5.05 12.18
CA ARG A 156 -15.58 -5.31 12.19
C ARG A 156 -16.34 -4.10 11.66
N TRP A 157 -17.34 -4.34 10.82
CA TRP A 157 -18.24 -3.29 10.36
C TRP A 157 -19.27 -2.96 11.44
N VAL A 158 -19.41 -1.68 11.75
CA VAL A 158 -20.32 -1.19 12.80
C VAL A 158 -21.21 -0.07 12.27
N THR A 159 -22.48 -0.08 12.71
CA THR A 159 -23.46 0.97 12.40
C THR A 159 -23.30 2.13 13.38
N TYR A 160 -22.19 2.87 13.23
CA TYR A 160 -21.89 4.04 14.04
C TYR A 160 -21.70 5.26 13.12
N PRO A 161 -22.54 6.31 13.26
CA PRO A 161 -22.43 7.49 12.41
C PRO A 161 -21.13 8.24 12.69
N GLY A 162 -20.49 8.76 11.65
CA GLY A 162 -19.24 9.50 11.76
C GLY A 162 -18.91 10.29 10.50
N SER A 163 -17.84 11.08 10.56
CA SER A 163 -17.33 11.84 9.41
C SER A 163 -16.00 11.27 8.95
N ILE A 164 -15.91 10.83 7.69
CA ILE A 164 -14.67 10.37 7.05
C ILE A 164 -14.36 11.35 5.93
N ASN A 165 -13.22 12.03 6.01
CA ASN A 165 -12.82 13.05 5.02
C ASN A 165 -13.90 14.13 4.75
N GLY A 166 -14.71 14.48 5.76
CA GLY A 166 -15.79 15.47 5.65
C GLY A 166 -17.13 14.91 5.15
N VAL A 167 -17.20 13.62 4.78
CA VAL A 167 -18.43 12.95 4.36
C VAL A 167 -19.05 12.22 5.56
N GLN A 168 -20.32 12.52 5.85
CA GLN A 168 -21.10 11.84 6.89
C GLN A 168 -21.47 10.43 6.42
N VAL A 169 -21.07 9.42 7.20
CA VAL A 169 -21.37 8.02 6.94
C VAL A 169 -22.22 7.44 8.06
N ALA A 170 -23.24 6.66 7.72
CA ALA A 170 -24.11 5.99 8.71
C ALA A 170 -23.45 4.76 9.35
N SER A 171 -22.37 4.27 8.76
CA SER A 171 -21.70 3.03 9.15
C SER A 171 -20.26 3.06 8.64
N GLN A 172 -19.35 2.46 9.39
CA GLN A 172 -17.92 2.52 9.11
C GLN A 172 -17.19 1.30 9.64
N ALA A 173 -15.97 1.10 9.15
CA ALA A 173 -15.07 0.06 9.61
C ALA A 173 -14.50 0.39 11.00
N CYS A 174 -14.46 -0.61 11.89
CA CYS A 174 -13.84 -0.50 13.20
C CYS A 174 -12.69 -1.51 13.31
N ALA A 175 -11.46 -1.01 13.43
CA ALA A 175 -10.26 -1.85 13.57
C ALA A 175 -10.22 -2.47 14.98
N LEU A 176 -10.17 -3.80 15.08
CA LEU A 176 -10.16 -4.50 16.37
C LEU A 176 -8.85 -4.24 17.11
N THR A 177 -8.95 -3.86 18.38
CA THR A 177 -7.77 -3.67 19.23
C THR A 177 -7.37 -4.97 19.93
N LYS A 178 -6.18 -5.01 20.55
CA LYS A 178 -5.76 -6.16 21.38
C LYS A 178 -6.65 -6.36 22.62
N ALA A 179 -7.34 -5.31 23.07
CA ALA A 179 -8.27 -5.39 24.17
C ALA A 179 -9.59 -5.99 23.69
N LYS A 180 -10.01 -7.11 24.31
CA LYS A 180 -11.24 -7.82 23.93
C LYS A 180 -12.43 -6.87 24.01
N GLY A 181 -13.25 -6.86 22.95
CA GLY A 181 -14.47 -6.06 22.90
C GLY A 181 -14.26 -4.60 22.49
N LEU A 182 -13.02 -4.12 22.30
CA LEU A 182 -12.75 -2.74 21.88
C LEU A 182 -12.28 -2.67 20.43
N CYS A 183 -12.80 -1.69 19.70
CA CYS A 183 -12.38 -1.38 18.34
C CYS A 183 -12.14 0.13 18.17
N ARG A 184 -11.25 0.49 17.25
CA ARG A 184 -10.89 1.87 16.92
C ARG A 184 -11.55 2.30 15.63
N LEU A 185 -12.12 3.49 15.61
CA LEU A 185 -12.69 4.14 14.43
C LEU A 185 -11.67 5.04 13.71
N VAL A 186 -12.06 5.55 12.55
CA VAL A 186 -11.23 6.40 11.68
C VAL A 186 -10.83 7.70 12.38
N ASP A 187 -11.71 8.26 13.20
CA ASP A 187 -11.48 9.46 14.02
C ASP A 187 -10.57 9.22 15.23
N GLY A 188 -10.14 7.98 15.45
CA GLY A 188 -9.32 7.58 16.59
C GLY A 188 -10.11 7.25 17.86
N SER A 189 -11.45 7.40 17.84
CA SER A 189 -12.30 7.02 18.97
C SER A 189 -12.28 5.50 19.19
N ILE A 190 -12.38 5.09 20.45
CA ILE A 190 -12.41 3.68 20.85
C ILE A 190 -13.83 3.34 21.30
N LEU A 191 -14.43 2.36 20.65
CA LEU A 191 -15.79 1.90 20.92
C LEU A 191 -15.78 0.45 21.41
N ASN A 192 -16.72 0.15 22.29
CA ASN A 192 -17.04 -1.24 22.62
C ASN A 192 -17.99 -1.79 21.54
N TYR A 193 -17.50 -2.69 20.69
CA TYR A 193 -18.31 -3.24 19.61
C TYR A 193 -19.23 -4.38 20.06
N THR A 194 -19.12 -4.86 21.31
CA THR A 194 -20.01 -5.94 21.81
C THR A 194 -21.43 -5.46 22.10
N SER A 195 -21.62 -4.15 22.32
CA SER A 195 -22.94 -3.54 22.51
C SER A 195 -23.61 -3.10 21.20
N LEU A 196 -22.87 -3.08 20.10
CA LEU A 196 -23.35 -2.70 18.78
C LEU A 196 -23.54 -3.98 17.95
N SER A 197 -24.77 -4.51 17.92
CA SER A 197 -25.07 -5.75 17.19
C SER A 197 -24.77 -5.58 15.70
N ALA A 198 -23.96 -6.49 15.14
CA ALA A 198 -23.85 -6.66 13.70
C ALA A 198 -25.20 -7.17 13.15
N ARG A 199 -25.83 -6.41 12.27
CA ARG A 199 -26.72 -6.97 11.25
C ARG A 199 -25.95 -7.03 9.94
#